data_AF-D8KW96-F1
#
_entry.id   AF-D8KW96-F1
#
_cell.length_a   1.000
_cell.length_b   1.000
_cell.length_c   1.000
_cell.angle_alpha   90.00
_cell.angle_beta   90.00
_cell.angle_gamma   90.00
#
_symmetry.space_group_name_H-M   'P 1'
#
loop_
_entity.id
_entity.type
_entity.pdbx_description
1 polymer ?
#
loop_
_entity_poly.entity_id
_entity_poly.type
_entity_poly.pdbx_seq_one_letter_code
_entity_poly.pdbx_strand_id
1 'polypeptide(L)'
;WFWDVVEELTQEERVLLLQFVTGSSRVPHGGFAHIMGGSGLQNFTIAAVPYTANLLPTSSTCINMLKLPEYPSKEILKDRLFVALHCGSYGYTMA
;
A
#
# COMPACT_ATOMS: atom_id res chain seq x y z
N TRP A 1 -11.76 8.15 2.00
CA TRP A 1 -11.74 7.25 0.83
C TRP A 1 -10.74 6.13 0.98
N PHE A 2 -9.43 6.39 0.99
CA PHE A 2 -8.43 5.33 1.17
C PHE A 2 -8.72 4.50 2.44
N TRP A 3 -8.84 5.15 3.60
CA TRP A 3 -9.14 4.45 4.85
C TRP A 3 -10.47 3.72 4.83
N ASP A 4 -11.54 4.31 4.29
CA ASP A 4 -12.83 3.62 4.11
C ASP A 4 -12.68 2.34 3.27
N VAL A 5 -11.86 2.37 2.20
CA VAL A 5 -11.58 1.17 1.40
C VAL A 5 -10.77 0.15 2.21
N VAL A 6 -9.79 0.59 3.00
CA VAL A 6 -8.99 -0.30 3.88
C VAL A 6 -9.85 -0.98 4.94
N GLU A 7 -10.85 -0.28 5.48
CA GLU A 7 -11.82 -0.86 6.42
C GLU A 7 -12.67 -1.95 5.76
N GLU A 8 -13.02 -1.79 4.49
CA GLU A 8 -13.75 -2.79 3.69
C GLU A 8 -12.89 -4.01 3.29
N LEU A 9 -11.56 -3.95 3.39
CA LEU A 9 -10.67 -5.05 3.01
C LEU A 9 -10.75 -6.23 3.99
N THR A 10 -10.61 -7.45 3.46
CA THR A 10 -10.46 -8.69 4.24
C THR A 10 -9.13 -8.71 5.00
N GLN A 11 -8.99 -9.65 5.95
CA GLN A 11 -7.75 -9.79 6.71
C GLN A 11 -6.56 -10.12 5.81
N GLU A 12 -6.79 -10.96 4.80
CA GLU A 12 -5.81 -11.36 3.79
C GLU A 12 -5.37 -10.17 2.94
N GLU A 13 -6.33 -9.36 2.48
CA GLU A 13 -6.06 -8.15 1.69
C GLU A 13 -5.31 -7.08 2.49
N ARG A 14 -5.59 -6.96 3.81
CA ARG A 14 -4.85 -6.06 4.70
C ARG A 14 -3.39 -6.51 4.86
N VAL A 15 -3.13 -7.81 4.88
CA VAL A 15 -1.76 -8.35 4.88
C VAL A 15 -1.06 -8.04 3.55
N LEU A 16 -1.76 -8.18 2.42
CA LEU A 16 -1.22 -7.78 1.11
C LEU A 16 -0.91 -6.28 1.06
N LEU A 17 -1.76 -5.42 1.60
CA LEU A 17 -1.50 -3.98 1.72
C LEU A 17 -0.27 -3.69 2.58
N LEU A 18 -0.14 -4.35 3.72
CA LEU A 18 1.03 -4.22 4.57
C LEU A 18 2.31 -4.61 3.84
N GLN A 19 2.30 -5.75 3.15
CA GLN A 19 3.42 -6.24 2.36
C GLN A 19 3.72 -5.32 1.17
N PHE A 20 2.69 -4.80 0.51
CA PHE A 20 2.84 -3.89 -0.61
C PHE A 20 3.57 -2.61 -0.19
N VAL A 21 3.25 -2.06 0.98
CA VAL A 21 3.85 -0.79 1.42
C VAL A 21 5.15 -0.97 2.19
N THR A 22 5.29 -2.02 2.98
CA THR A 22 6.46 -2.20 3.88
C THR A 22 7.45 -3.25 3.38
N GLY A 23 7.08 -4.05 2.36
CA GLY A 23 7.84 -5.21 1.92
C GLY A 23 7.75 -6.41 2.88
N SER A 24 7.02 -6.29 3.99
CA SER A 24 6.89 -7.33 5.02
C SER A 24 5.42 -7.63 5.30
N SER A 25 5.08 -8.91 5.45
CA SER A 25 3.75 -9.34 5.91
C SER A 25 3.62 -9.32 7.45
N ARG A 26 4.69 -8.98 8.18
CA ARG A 26 4.71 -8.94 9.65
C ARG A 26 4.62 -7.52 10.18
N VAL A 27 3.73 -7.32 11.16
CA VAL A 27 3.65 -6.09 11.94
C VAL A 27 4.81 -6.04 12.94
N PRO A 28 5.51 -4.90 13.10
CA PRO A 28 6.59 -4.75 14.07
C PRO A 28 6.14 -5.01 15.52
N HIS A 29 7.00 -5.62 16.32
CA HIS A 29 6.82 -5.66 17.78
C HIS A 29 6.86 -4.21 18.31
N GLY A 30 5.68 -3.67 18.70
CA GLY A 30 5.50 -2.26 19.06
C GLY A 30 4.47 -1.51 18.20
N GLY A 31 3.87 -2.16 17.21
CA GLY A 31 2.81 -1.59 16.37
C GLY A 31 3.33 -0.71 15.24
N PHE A 32 2.40 -0.09 14.50
CA PHE A 32 2.70 0.73 13.31
C PHE A 32 3.54 1.99 13.58
N ALA A 33 3.66 2.41 14.84
CA ALA A 33 4.55 3.50 15.26
C ALA A 33 6.04 3.12 15.21
N HIS A 34 6.36 1.83 15.08
CA HIS A 34 7.72 1.31 15.07
C HIS A 34 8.07 0.64 13.75
N ILE A 35 7.40 1.02 12.65
CA ILE A 35 7.78 0.48 11.34
C ILE A 35 9.18 0.99 10.99
N MET A 36 10.06 0.04 10.69
CA MET A 36 11.42 0.31 10.25
C MET A 36 11.44 0.38 8.72
N GLY A 37 11.93 1.49 8.18
CA GLY A 37 12.36 1.60 6.80
C GLY A 37 13.87 1.34 6.66
N GLY A 38 14.40 1.59 5.46
CA GLY A 38 15.82 1.38 5.12
C GLY A 38 16.81 2.29 5.87
N SER A 39 16.34 3.37 6.50
CA SER A 39 17.19 4.32 7.24
C SER A 39 16.78 4.50 8.71
N GLY A 40 15.96 3.58 9.25
CA GLY A 40 15.48 3.64 10.64
C GLY A 40 13.97 3.72 10.72
N LEU A 41 13.44 4.28 11.81
CA LEU A 41 12.00 4.37 12.06
C LEU A 41 11.34 5.29 11.02
N GLN A 42 10.39 4.76 10.26
CA GLN A 42 9.72 5.43 9.14
C GLN A 42 8.23 5.13 9.18
N ASN A 43 7.43 6.18 9.34
CA ASN A 43 5.98 6.06 9.39
C ASN A 43 5.40 5.73 8.02
N PHE A 44 4.25 5.06 8.02
CA PHE A 44 3.45 4.90 6.82
C PHE A 44 3.01 6.26 6.29
N THR A 45 3.37 6.57 5.04
CA THR A 45 3.07 7.85 4.40
C THR A 45 2.29 7.63 3.12
N ILE A 46 1.19 8.39 2.93
CA ILE A 46 0.44 8.41 1.67
C ILE A 46 0.79 9.71 0.94
N ALA A 47 1.39 9.58 -0.24
CA ALA A 47 1.69 10.69 -1.13
C ALA A 47 0.68 10.72 -2.27
N ALA A 48 -0.03 11.84 -2.44
CA ALA A 48 -0.88 12.06 -3.60
C ALA A 48 -0.01 12.27 -4.85
N VAL A 49 -0.40 11.65 -5.96
CA VAL A 49 0.23 11.89 -7.28
C VAL A 49 -0.85 12.26 -8.31
N PRO A 50 -0.50 13.07 -9.32
CA PRO A 50 -1.44 13.42 -10.38
C PRO A 50 -2.03 12.17 -11.04
N TYR A 51 -3.34 12.18 -11.24
CA TYR A 51 -4.02 11.08 -11.91
C TYR A 51 -3.71 11.08 -13.41
N THR A 52 -3.33 9.90 -13.90
CA THR A 52 -3.24 9.58 -15.33
C THR A 52 -4.08 8.34 -15.59
N ALA A 53 -4.73 8.27 -16.76
CA ALA A 53 -5.54 7.12 -17.13
C ALA A 53 -4.76 5.81 -16.95
N ASN A 54 -5.39 4.82 -16.32
CA ASN A 54 -4.84 3.49 -16.03
C ASN A 54 -3.62 3.45 -15.09
N LEU A 55 -3.28 4.55 -14.41
CA LEU A 55 -2.21 4.54 -13.41
C LEU A 55 -2.63 3.73 -12.17
N LEU A 56 -1.81 2.76 -11.78
CA LEU A 56 -1.98 2.00 -10.55
C LEU A 56 -1.29 2.69 -9.37
N PRO A 57 -1.75 2.47 -8.13
CA PRO A 57 -0.99 2.88 -6.95
C PRO A 57 0.37 2.18 -6.95
N THR A 58 1.40 2.87 -6.49
CA THR A 58 2.76 2.33 -6.37
C THR A 58 3.27 2.53 -4.97
N SER A 59 4.22 1.71 -4.53
CA SER A 59 4.82 1.83 -3.21
C SER A 59 6.33 2.01 -3.28
N SER A 60 6.91 2.54 -2.21
CA SER A 60 8.34 2.59 -1.98
C SER A 60 8.60 1.99 -0.61
N THR A 61 8.88 0.69 -0.60
CA THR A 61 8.99 -0.13 0.61
C THR A 61 10.12 0.31 1.52
N CYS A 62 11.22 0.81 0.96
CA CYS A 62 12.35 1.35 1.73
C CYS A 62 11.97 2.51 2.66
N ILE A 63 10.89 3.22 2.38
CA ILE A 63 10.46 4.40 3.14
C ILE A 63 8.98 4.34 3.56
N ASN A 64 8.37 3.16 3.51
CA ASN A 64 6.97 2.92 3.89
C ASN A 64 5.98 3.90 3.24
N MET A 65 6.19 4.23 1.96
CA MET A 65 5.39 5.22 1.25
C MET A 65 4.48 4.57 0.21
N LEU A 66 3.18 4.93 0.25
CA LEU A 66 2.21 4.62 -0.79
C LEU A 66 1.97 5.87 -1.64
N LYS A 67 2.23 5.78 -2.94
CA LYS A 67 1.90 6.81 -3.92
C LYS A 67 0.52 6.49 -4.50
N LEU A 68 -0.44 7.35 -4.20
CA LEU A 68 -1.83 7.16 -4.55
C LEU A 68 -2.25 8.21 -5.58
N PRO A 69 -2.63 7.79 -6.80
CA PRO A 69 -3.20 8.71 -7.77
C PRO A 69 -4.50 9.33 -7.26
N GLU A 70 -4.73 10.60 -7.59
CA GLU A 70 -5.97 11.32 -7.27
C GLU A 70 -7.15 10.83 -8.13
N TYR A 71 -7.61 9.61 -7.85
CA TYR A 71 -8.66 8.97 -8.63
C TYR A 71 -9.98 9.76 -8.61
N PRO A 72 -10.72 9.78 -9.74
CA PRO A 72 -11.94 10.57 -9.85
C PRO A 72 -13.12 9.99 -9.05
N SER A 73 -13.04 8.75 -8.56
CA SER A 73 -14.07 8.16 -7.69
C SER A 73 -13.50 7.14 -6.69
N LYS A 74 -14.25 6.88 -5.60
CA LYS A 74 -13.89 5.87 -4.59
C LYS A 74 -13.86 4.46 -5.18
N GLU A 75 -14.77 4.15 -6.09
CA GLU A 75 -14.86 2.84 -6.76
C GLU A 75 -13.61 2.56 -7.59
N ILE A 76 -13.13 3.57 -8.33
CA ILE A 76 -11.90 3.47 -9.11
C ILE A 76 -10.70 3.29 -8.18
N LEU A 77 -10.62 4.06 -7.09
CA LEU A 77 -9.56 3.86 -6.09
C LEU A 77 -9.55 2.43 -5.57
N LYS A 78 -10.72 1.88 -5.21
CA LYS A 78 -10.85 0.51 -4.71
C LYS A 78 -10.40 -0.52 -5.74
N ASP A 79 -10.91 -0.45 -6.96
CA ASP A 79 -10.55 -1.35 -8.06
C ASP A 79 -9.04 -1.32 -8.35
N ARG A 80 -8.46 -0.13 -8.51
CA ARG A 80 -7.03 0.02 -8.81
C ARG A 80 -6.13 -0.37 -7.66
N LEU A 81 -6.54 -0.10 -6.42
CA LEU A 81 -5.82 -0.57 -5.23
C LEU A 81 -5.83 -2.09 -5.17
N PHE A 82 -6.98 -2.72 -5.36
CA PHE A 82 -7.10 -4.17 -5.37
C PHE A 82 -6.20 -4.81 -6.43
N VAL A 83 -6.23 -4.29 -7.67
CA VAL A 83 -5.32 -4.73 -8.73
C VAL A 83 -3.86 -4.58 -8.32
N ALA A 84 -3.46 -3.44 -7.74
CA ALA A 84 -2.07 -3.23 -7.33
C ALA A 84 -1.62 -4.15 -6.19
N LEU A 85 -2.49 -4.45 -5.22
CA LEU A 85 -2.18 -5.40 -4.13
C LEU A 85 -1.95 -6.81 -4.66
N HIS A 86 -2.82 -7.27 -5.57
CA HIS A 86 -2.69 -8.61 -6.16
C HIS A 86 -1.53 -8.68 -7.14
N CYS A 87 -1.39 -7.72 -8.08
CA CYS A 87 -0.29 -7.70 -9.04
C CYS A 87 1.07 -7.48 -8.39
N GLY A 88 1.16 -6.59 -7.40
CA GLY A 88 2.39 -6.35 -6.64
C GLY A 88 2.87 -7.60 -5.90
N SER A 89 1.93 -8.38 -5.33
CA SER A 89 2.25 -9.65 -4.66
C SER A 89 2.97 -10.66 -5.54
N TYR A 90 2.66 -10.74 -6.83
CA TYR A 90 3.34 -11.65 -7.76
C TYR A 90 4.79 -11.26 -8.05
N GLY A 91 5.14 -9.97 -7.89
CA GLY A 91 6.52 -9.49 -8.02
C GLY A 91 7.42 -9.88 -6.84
N TYR A 92 6.84 -10.15 -5.66
CA TYR A 92 7.59 -10.53 -4.45
C TYR A 92 7.74 -12.05 -4.27
N THR A 93 7.01 -12.87 -5.03
CA THR A 93 7.07 -14.35 -4.95
C THR A 93 7.88 -15.00 -6.07
N MET A 94 8.48 -14.22 -6.98
CA MET A 94 9.39 -14.70 -8.03
C MET A 94 10.84 -14.21 -7.85
N ALA A 95 11.35 -14.24 -6.63
CA ALA A 95 12.78 -14.08 -6.33
C ALA A 95 13.24 -15.15 -5.34
#